data_AF-A0A0J1JU45-F1
#
_entry.id   AF-A0A0J1JU45-F1
#
_cell.length_a   1.000
_cell.length_b   1.000
_cell.length_c   1.000
_cell.angle_alpha   90.00
_cell.angle_beta   90.00
_cell.angle_gamma   90.00
#
_symmetry.space_group_name_H-M   'P 1'
#
loop_
_entity.id
_entity.type
_entity.pdbx_description
1 polymer ?
#
loop_
_entity_poly.entity_id
_entity_poly.type
_entity_poly.pdbx_seq_one_letter_code
_entity_poly.pdbx_strand_id
1 'polypeptide(L)'
;MHRSGTSALSGELDAQGVCFGDDFIQDIEAVNQKGFFENRELVAINEEILTELGQSWFSCFDLHHRLGNYQLNESLKQRMVGLLKSEQFAEHHYCGLKDPRLSLLLPIWLDVINEIGDTACAVVMNRDCSQVSRSLKTRDQMTPLHSQYLWEYYTIAAVEHSQNLARIWVEHRHLMQDTVAVINQIFAELTISLSCSAAQFVEPKISRHTSVQPPLSVDSLNQRIAAAEAPLDDIQWQTEWQGLLDNIAANPLFIANMTESFSRLNLAIAKSIEVGEMHDYAISVIRERDAKIQELNHTIEENGQYTSHCHDVIAEKDAGLAYYEQETRDLKAQIESLSETTAAQQEQLDTQQILLDKWPIKNIAKIFYK
;
A
#
# COMPACT_ATOMS: atom_id res chain seq x y z
N MET A 1 17.21 8.29 10.95
CA MET A 1 15.82 8.77 10.78
C MET A 1 15.76 10.28 10.53
N HIS A 2 14.82 10.77 9.70
CA HIS A 2 14.55 12.21 9.53
C HIS A 2 14.18 12.87 10.87
N ARG A 3 14.41 14.20 11.01
CA ARG A 3 14.09 15.00 12.22
C ARG A 3 14.87 14.61 13.50
N SER A 4 15.89 13.77 13.38
CA SER A 4 16.81 13.42 14.49
C SER A 4 17.85 14.51 14.80
N GLY A 5 17.86 15.62 14.03
CA GLY A 5 18.80 16.73 14.19
C GLY A 5 20.15 16.53 13.48
N THR A 6 20.20 15.63 12.49
CA THR A 6 21.40 15.37 11.69
C THR A 6 21.94 16.62 10.98
N SER A 7 21.11 17.60 10.62
CA SER A 7 21.57 18.84 10.01
C SER A 7 22.41 19.72 10.95
N ALA A 8 22.11 19.73 12.25
CA ALA A 8 22.93 20.47 13.22
C ALA A 8 24.33 19.84 13.33
N LEU A 9 24.38 18.51 13.40
CA LEU A 9 25.63 17.77 13.43
C LEU A 9 26.47 17.97 12.15
N SER A 10 25.83 17.89 10.98
CA SER A 10 26.52 18.11 9.70
C SER A 10 27.13 19.50 9.60
N GLY A 11 26.42 20.55 10.04
CA GLY A 11 26.97 21.91 10.03
C GLY A 11 28.17 22.09 10.94
N GLU A 12 28.18 21.41 12.10
CA GLU A 12 29.34 21.44 13.00
C GLU A 12 30.52 20.66 12.44
N LEU A 13 30.29 19.52 11.78
CA LEU A 13 31.36 18.76 11.10
C LEU A 13 31.93 19.51 9.90
N ASP A 14 31.08 20.18 9.13
CA ASP A 14 31.46 21.04 8.00
C ASP A 14 32.36 22.19 8.48
N ALA A 15 31.99 22.86 9.57
CA ALA A 15 32.78 23.92 10.18
C ALA A 15 34.17 23.46 10.66
N GLN A 16 34.36 22.16 10.90
CA GLN A 16 35.65 21.57 11.28
C GLN A 16 36.45 21.02 10.09
N GLY A 17 35.90 21.04 8.87
CA GLY A 17 36.60 20.67 7.65
C GLY A 17 36.17 19.35 7.01
N VAL A 18 35.03 18.77 7.41
CA VAL A 18 34.41 17.64 6.70
C VAL A 18 33.60 18.16 5.52
N CYS A 19 33.96 17.82 4.28
CA CYS A 19 33.26 18.35 3.11
C CYS A 19 31.96 17.58 2.82
N PHE A 20 30.82 18.26 2.78
CA PHE A 20 29.52 17.68 2.37
C PHE A 20 29.15 18.00 0.90
N GLY A 21 30.08 18.60 0.16
CA GLY A 21 29.87 19.18 -1.16
C GLY A 21 29.34 20.61 -1.10
N ASP A 22 28.97 21.17 -2.24
CA ASP A 22 28.48 22.54 -2.39
C ASP A 22 27.04 22.62 -2.95
N ASP A 23 26.56 21.51 -3.52
CA ASP A 23 25.25 21.45 -4.16
C ASP A 23 24.15 20.82 -3.30
N PHE A 24 23.49 21.64 -2.47
CA PHE A 24 22.47 21.18 -1.53
C PHE A 24 21.03 21.30 -2.08
N ILE A 25 20.11 20.51 -1.52
CA ILE A 25 18.67 20.70 -1.78
C ILE A 25 18.21 22.08 -1.27
N GLN A 26 17.47 22.81 -2.12
CA GLN A 26 16.98 24.15 -1.78
C GLN A 26 15.85 24.10 -0.74
N ASP A 27 15.75 25.16 0.06
CA ASP A 27 14.76 25.26 1.13
C ASP A 27 13.32 25.21 0.60
N ILE A 28 12.50 24.42 1.28
CA ILE A 28 11.06 24.70 1.37
C ILE A 28 10.92 25.64 2.56
N GLU A 29 10.61 26.92 2.33
CA GLU A 29 10.55 28.02 3.33
C GLU A 29 9.74 27.70 4.61
N ALA A 30 8.92 26.64 4.61
CA ALA A 30 8.13 26.18 5.75
C ALA A 30 8.83 25.17 6.70
N VAL A 31 9.98 24.56 6.33
CA VAL A 31 10.46 23.33 7.02
C VAL A 31 11.80 23.49 7.77
N ASN A 32 12.72 24.33 7.30
CA ASN A 32 14.00 24.58 7.96
C ASN A 32 14.55 25.96 7.58
N GLN A 33 14.92 26.81 8.55
CA GLN A 33 15.40 28.19 8.28
C GLN A 33 16.91 28.31 8.06
N LYS A 34 17.66 27.20 8.18
CA LYS A 34 19.13 27.15 8.10
C LYS A 34 19.65 26.28 6.94
N GLY A 35 18.79 25.91 5.99
CA GLY A 35 19.15 25.01 4.91
C GLY A 35 19.24 23.54 5.31
N PHE A 36 19.38 22.68 4.30
CA PHE A 36 19.64 21.25 4.41
C PHE A 36 21.09 20.97 4.03
N PHE A 37 21.74 20.02 4.71
CA PHE A 37 23.09 19.54 4.37
C PHE A 37 23.05 18.32 3.44
N GLU A 38 21.86 18.00 2.91
CA GLU A 38 21.65 16.94 1.94
C GLU A 38 22.11 17.39 0.54
N ASN A 39 23.18 16.78 0.02
CA ASN A 39 23.60 16.98 -1.36
C ASN A 39 22.49 16.54 -2.34
N ARG A 40 22.19 17.36 -3.34
CA ARG A 40 21.05 17.15 -4.24
C ARG A 40 21.15 15.86 -5.04
N GLU A 41 22.32 15.54 -5.57
CA GLU A 41 22.53 14.31 -6.34
C GLU A 41 22.46 13.08 -5.43
N LEU A 42 23.01 13.16 -4.21
CA LEU A 42 22.85 12.11 -3.20
C LEU A 42 21.37 11.79 -2.93
N VAL A 43 20.54 12.83 -2.72
CA VAL A 43 19.10 12.63 -2.51
C VAL A 43 18.44 12.03 -3.75
N ALA A 44 18.78 12.51 -4.95
CA ALA A 44 18.20 12.02 -6.19
C ALA A 44 18.50 10.53 -6.41
N ILE A 45 19.74 10.09 -6.19
CA ILE A 45 20.12 8.67 -6.28
C ILE A 45 19.36 7.85 -5.24
N ASN A 46 19.29 8.31 -3.98
CA ASN A 46 18.58 7.58 -2.93
C ASN A 46 17.08 7.44 -3.22
N GLU A 47 16.42 8.48 -3.71
CA GLU A 47 15.00 8.42 -4.11
C GLU A 47 14.77 7.49 -5.30
N GLU A 48 15.69 7.47 -6.28
CA GLU A 48 15.60 6.57 -7.42
C GLU A 48 15.77 5.10 -7.01
N ILE A 49 16.75 4.79 -6.16
CA ILE A 49 16.93 3.43 -5.60
C ILE A 49 15.68 2.98 -4.84
N LEU A 50 15.13 3.84 -3.98
CA LEU A 50 13.89 3.51 -3.26
C LEU A 50 12.72 3.28 -4.23
N THR A 51 12.61 4.11 -5.28
CA THR A 51 11.57 3.97 -6.30
C THR A 51 11.69 2.65 -7.07
N GLU A 52 12.90 2.24 -7.46
CA GLU A 52 13.13 0.93 -8.10
C GLU A 52 12.76 -0.24 -7.19
N LEU A 53 12.91 -0.07 -5.87
CA LEU A 53 12.49 -1.04 -4.87
C LEU A 53 10.97 -1.00 -4.60
N GLY A 54 10.23 -0.06 -5.20
CA GLY A 54 8.81 0.16 -4.90
C GLY A 54 8.58 0.72 -3.49
N GLN A 55 9.54 1.48 -2.99
CA GLN A 55 9.60 2.03 -1.63
C GLN A 55 9.69 3.54 -1.65
N SER A 56 9.48 4.16 -0.49
CA SER A 56 9.63 5.59 -0.26
C SER A 56 10.32 5.81 1.09
N TRP A 57 10.76 7.03 1.38
CA TRP A 57 11.38 7.35 2.67
C TRP A 57 10.46 7.13 3.88
N PHE A 58 9.14 7.10 3.68
CA PHE A 58 8.14 6.87 4.73
C PHE A 58 7.59 5.43 4.76
N SER A 59 8.12 4.55 3.91
CA SER A 59 7.77 3.14 3.95
C SER A 59 8.40 2.46 5.17
N CYS A 60 7.61 1.66 5.89
CA CYS A 60 8.06 1.00 7.14
C CYS A 60 8.33 -0.50 6.98
N PHE A 61 8.14 -1.06 5.79
CA PHE A 61 8.11 -2.51 5.61
C PHE A 61 8.82 -2.95 4.33
N ASP A 62 9.27 -4.22 4.34
CA ASP A 62 9.75 -4.99 3.18
C ASP A 62 11.06 -4.52 2.52
N LEU A 63 11.56 -3.31 2.80
CA LEU A 63 12.79 -2.81 2.17
C LEU A 63 14.02 -3.69 2.46
N HIS A 64 14.20 -4.23 3.67
CA HIS A 64 15.33 -5.14 3.98
C HIS A 64 15.34 -6.38 3.07
N HIS A 65 14.19 -7.03 2.88
CA HIS A 65 14.07 -8.20 2.00
C HIS A 65 14.32 -7.84 0.53
N ARG A 66 13.83 -6.67 0.09
CA ARG A 66 14.05 -6.18 -1.28
C ARG A 66 15.51 -5.83 -1.54
N LEU A 67 16.20 -5.20 -0.58
CA LEU A 67 17.62 -4.88 -0.66
C LEU A 67 18.47 -6.14 -0.83
N GLY A 68 18.18 -7.21 -0.12
CA GLY A 68 18.92 -8.47 -0.24
C GLY A 68 18.90 -9.11 -1.64
N ASN A 69 17.92 -8.75 -2.47
CA ASN A 69 17.80 -9.22 -3.86
C ASN A 69 18.04 -8.11 -4.88
N TYR A 70 18.37 -6.91 -4.44
CA TYR A 70 18.51 -5.76 -5.32
C TYR A 70 19.84 -5.81 -6.07
N GLN A 71 19.77 -5.60 -7.38
CA GLN A 71 20.96 -5.45 -8.22
C GLN A 71 21.04 -4.00 -8.66
N LEU A 72 22.05 -3.30 -8.15
CA LEU A 72 22.31 -1.92 -8.52
C LEU A 72 22.55 -1.84 -10.03
N ASN A 73 21.75 -1.04 -10.72
CA ASN A 73 21.91 -0.85 -12.15
C ASN A 73 23.19 -0.04 -12.47
N GLU A 74 23.79 -0.28 -13.64
CA GLU A 74 25.06 0.37 -14.01
C GLU A 74 24.97 1.90 -14.12
N SER A 75 23.82 2.45 -14.50
CA SER A 75 23.61 3.90 -14.61
C SER A 75 23.65 4.58 -13.23
N LEU A 76 22.93 4.02 -12.25
CA LEU A 76 22.94 4.48 -10.87
C LEU A 76 24.32 4.32 -10.26
N LYS A 77 24.98 3.19 -10.49
CA LYS A 77 26.36 2.95 -10.04
C LYS A 77 27.31 4.02 -10.58
N GLN A 78 27.25 4.32 -11.87
CA GLN A 78 28.06 5.37 -12.49
C GLN A 78 27.80 6.75 -11.89
N ARG A 79 26.53 7.08 -11.58
CA ARG A 79 26.17 8.33 -10.89
C ARG A 79 26.71 8.39 -9.46
N MET A 80 26.64 7.28 -8.71
CA MET A 80 27.21 7.21 -7.37
C MET A 80 28.74 7.41 -7.40
N VAL A 81 29.45 6.72 -8.31
CA VAL A 81 30.90 6.91 -8.50
C VAL A 81 31.20 8.33 -8.95
N GLY A 82 30.42 8.87 -9.89
CA GLY A 82 30.55 10.24 -10.39
C GLY A 82 30.36 11.27 -9.29
N LEU A 83 29.39 11.07 -8.39
CA LEU A 83 29.20 11.89 -7.21
C LEU A 83 30.43 11.82 -6.32
N LEU A 84 30.88 10.63 -5.89
CA LEU A 84 32.00 10.48 -4.95
C LEU A 84 33.33 11.01 -5.51
N LYS A 85 33.53 10.95 -6.83
CA LYS A 85 34.74 11.45 -7.51
C LYS A 85 34.61 12.85 -8.11
N SER A 86 33.48 13.52 -7.89
CA SER A 86 33.27 14.88 -8.41
C SER A 86 34.20 15.89 -7.73
N GLU A 87 34.40 17.03 -8.39
CA GLU A 87 35.30 18.10 -7.90
C GLU A 87 34.90 18.61 -6.51
N GLN A 88 33.61 18.54 -6.14
CA GLN A 88 33.11 18.90 -4.81
C GLN A 88 33.67 17.99 -3.68
N PHE A 89 34.17 16.79 -3.99
CA PHE A 89 34.76 15.88 -2.99
C PHE A 89 36.23 15.52 -3.26
N ALA A 90 36.67 15.51 -4.53
CA ALA A 90 37.95 14.96 -4.94
C ALA A 90 39.19 15.61 -4.29
N GLU A 91 39.09 16.88 -3.88
CA GLU A 91 40.20 17.60 -3.23
C GLU A 91 40.21 17.49 -1.70
N HIS A 92 39.19 16.86 -1.10
CA HIS A 92 39.02 16.80 0.35
C HIS A 92 39.45 15.44 0.92
N HIS A 93 40.21 15.47 2.01
CA HIS A 93 40.64 14.24 2.68
C HIS A 93 39.52 13.56 3.49
N TYR A 94 38.59 14.37 4.03
CA TYR A 94 37.43 13.89 4.76
C TYR A 94 36.16 14.44 4.11
N CYS A 95 35.33 13.53 3.60
CA CYS A 95 34.06 13.82 2.97
C CYS A 95 32.91 13.24 3.79
N GLY A 96 31.79 13.94 3.83
CA GLY A 96 30.57 13.55 4.51
C GLY A 96 29.43 13.33 3.52
N LEU A 97 28.78 12.18 3.61
CA LEU A 97 27.48 11.96 2.96
C LEU A 97 26.40 12.11 4.00
N LYS A 98 25.44 13.01 3.76
CA LYS A 98 24.29 13.18 4.64
C LYS A 98 22.99 13.05 3.89
N ASP A 99 22.26 12.01 4.23
CA ASP A 99 20.84 11.81 3.95
C ASP A 99 20.32 10.82 5.00
N PRO A 100 19.21 11.08 5.71
CA PRO A 100 18.66 10.09 6.64
C PRO A 100 18.43 8.70 6.02
N ARG A 101 18.14 8.62 4.72
CA ARG A 101 17.95 7.38 3.95
C ARG A 101 19.22 6.54 3.84
N LEU A 102 20.41 7.12 4.10
CA LEU A 102 21.64 6.34 4.21
C LEU A 102 21.52 5.25 5.27
N SER A 103 20.79 5.45 6.37
CA SER A 103 20.53 4.37 7.34
C SER A 103 19.94 3.11 6.68
N LEU A 104 19.12 3.30 5.64
CA LEU A 104 18.47 2.22 4.90
C LEU A 104 19.35 1.68 3.75
N LEU A 105 19.99 2.59 3.01
CA LEU A 105 20.69 2.26 1.76
C LEU A 105 22.21 2.11 1.92
N LEU A 106 22.74 2.21 3.15
CA LEU A 106 24.17 2.15 3.45
C LEU A 106 24.87 0.95 2.80
N PRO A 107 24.32 -0.28 2.74
CA PRO A 107 25.01 -1.41 2.12
C PRO A 107 25.38 -1.14 0.66
N ILE A 108 24.48 -0.53 -0.13
CA ILE A 108 24.72 -0.20 -1.54
C ILE A 108 25.82 0.86 -1.65
N TRP A 109 25.80 1.87 -0.77
CA TRP A 109 26.84 2.91 -0.76
C TRP A 109 28.20 2.35 -0.36
N LEU A 110 28.26 1.43 0.61
CA LEU A 110 29.52 0.79 1.02
C LEU A 110 30.15 0.00 -0.11
N ASP A 111 29.36 -0.72 -0.91
CA ASP A 111 29.88 -1.45 -2.08
C ASP A 111 30.59 -0.49 -3.06
N VAL A 112 29.95 0.65 -3.35
CA VAL A 112 30.54 1.66 -4.27
C VAL A 112 31.75 2.36 -3.66
N ILE A 113 31.70 2.73 -2.37
CA ILE A 113 32.82 3.37 -1.65
C ILE A 113 34.05 2.44 -1.63
N ASN A 114 33.84 1.16 -1.33
CA ASN A 114 34.91 0.17 -1.32
C ASN A 114 35.50 -0.05 -2.73
N GLU A 115 34.66 -0.05 -3.76
CA GLU A 115 35.11 -0.22 -5.15
C GLU A 115 36.00 0.92 -5.64
N ILE A 116 35.74 2.16 -5.21
CA ILE A 116 36.59 3.30 -5.56
C ILE A 116 37.86 3.40 -4.70
N GLY A 117 38.01 2.54 -3.70
CA GLY A 117 39.19 2.46 -2.84
C GLY A 117 39.16 3.34 -1.59
N ASP A 118 38.01 3.96 -1.29
CA ASP A 118 37.82 4.80 -0.11
C ASP A 118 37.38 3.95 1.10
N THR A 119 37.44 4.55 2.29
CA THR A 119 37.00 3.90 3.54
C THR A 119 35.89 4.73 4.18
N ALA A 120 34.91 4.05 4.77
CA ALA A 120 33.77 4.68 5.42
C ALA A 120 33.81 4.51 6.94
N CYS A 121 33.31 5.52 7.64
CA CYS A 121 32.92 5.46 9.05
C CYS A 121 31.50 6.02 9.21
N ALA A 122 30.84 5.72 10.33
CA ALA A 122 29.45 6.10 10.56
C ALA A 122 29.28 6.97 11.82
N VAL A 123 28.64 8.12 11.66
CA VAL A 123 28.16 8.93 12.78
C VAL A 123 26.64 8.79 12.84
N VAL A 124 26.14 8.07 13.84
CA VAL A 124 24.72 7.73 13.93
C VAL A 124 24.02 8.65 14.93
N MET A 125 23.20 9.55 14.40
CA MET A 125 22.42 10.50 15.18
C MET A 125 21.21 9.81 15.80
N ASN A 126 21.15 9.76 17.13
CA ASN A 126 19.99 9.30 17.88
C ASN A 126 19.20 10.47 18.49
N ARG A 127 17.88 10.34 18.48
CA ARG A 127 16.97 11.26 19.14
C ARG A 127 15.77 10.48 19.65
N ASP A 128 15.31 10.85 20.84
CA ASP A 128 14.13 10.30 21.47
C ASP A 128 12.96 10.14 20.48
N CYS A 129 12.44 8.91 20.39
CA CYS A 129 11.38 8.53 19.46
C CYS A 129 10.13 9.40 19.62
N SER A 130 9.75 9.77 20.85
CA SER A 130 8.57 10.61 21.10
C SER A 130 8.76 12.02 20.53
N GLN A 131 9.98 12.57 20.59
CA GLN A 131 10.29 13.87 20.00
C GLN A 131 10.30 13.82 18.48
N VAL A 132 10.86 12.76 17.89
CA VAL A 132 10.84 12.56 16.43
C VAL A 132 9.40 12.41 15.94
N SER A 133 8.60 11.57 16.61
CA SER A 133 7.18 11.37 16.30
C SER A 133 6.37 12.66 16.35
N ARG A 134 6.54 13.48 17.39
CA ARG A 134 5.90 14.81 17.47
C ARG A 134 6.32 15.73 16.33
N SER A 135 7.60 15.70 15.95
CA SER A 135 8.13 16.52 14.87
C SER A 135 7.60 16.11 13.49
N LEU A 136 7.48 14.80 13.23
CA LEU A 136 6.88 14.25 12.00
C LEU A 136 5.39 14.51 11.92
N LYS A 137 4.67 14.42 13.04
CA LYS A 137 3.25 14.82 13.09
C LYS A 137 3.06 16.28 12.68
N THR A 138 3.92 17.19 13.14
CA THR A 138 3.82 18.61 12.77
C THR A 138 4.18 18.85 11.30
N ARG A 139 5.20 18.18 10.78
CA ARG A 139 5.69 18.40 9.40
C ARG A 139 4.82 17.72 8.34
N ASP A 140 4.50 16.44 8.55
CA ASP A 140 3.92 15.56 7.52
C ASP A 140 2.52 15.02 7.90
N GLN A 141 1.97 15.43 9.05
CA GLN A 141 0.71 14.91 9.60
C GLN A 141 0.71 13.38 9.84
N MET A 142 1.91 12.78 10.01
CA MET A 142 2.05 11.37 10.31
C MET A 142 1.38 10.99 11.63
N THR A 143 0.78 9.81 11.67
CA THR A 143 0.23 9.24 12.92
C THR A 143 1.37 8.88 13.88
N PRO A 144 1.12 8.87 15.20
CA PRO A 144 2.14 8.46 16.18
C PRO A 144 2.67 7.05 15.92
N LEU A 145 1.77 6.11 15.59
CA LEU A 145 2.11 4.72 15.33
C LEU A 145 3.03 4.59 14.11
N HIS A 146 2.67 5.20 12.99
CA HIS A 146 3.51 5.19 11.78
C HIS A 146 4.87 5.83 12.04
N SER A 147 4.90 6.96 12.74
CA SER A 147 6.15 7.66 13.07
C SER A 147 7.09 6.83 13.97
N GLN A 148 6.52 6.08 14.93
CA GLN A 148 7.28 5.22 15.83
C GLN A 148 7.89 4.04 15.07
N TYR A 149 7.09 3.34 14.27
CA TYR A 149 7.59 2.27 13.40
C TYR A 149 8.67 2.77 12.45
N LEU A 150 8.47 3.93 11.84
CA LEU A 150 9.45 4.51 10.93
C LEU A 150 10.76 4.84 11.66
N TRP A 151 10.67 5.38 12.88
CA TRP A 151 11.85 5.62 13.71
C TRP A 151 12.60 4.33 14.04
N GLU A 152 11.88 3.30 14.50
CA GLU A 152 12.46 1.98 14.82
C GLU A 152 13.13 1.37 13.59
N TYR A 153 12.45 1.42 12.45
CA TYR A 153 12.93 0.88 11.19
C TYR A 153 14.26 1.50 10.76
N TYR A 154 14.36 2.83 10.77
CA TYR A 154 15.60 3.53 10.45
C TYR A 154 16.70 3.28 11.48
N THR A 155 16.37 3.22 12.77
CA THR A 155 17.36 2.98 13.83
C THR A 155 17.94 1.58 13.72
N ILE A 156 17.09 0.56 13.55
CA ILE A 156 17.50 -0.83 13.36
C ILE A 156 18.37 -0.98 12.11
N ALA A 157 17.96 -0.41 10.99
CA ALA A 157 18.75 -0.43 9.75
C ALA A 157 20.11 0.26 9.94
N ALA A 158 20.16 1.40 10.65
CA ALA A 158 21.41 2.07 10.96
C ALA A 158 22.34 1.19 11.81
N VAL A 159 21.81 0.47 12.81
CA VAL A 159 22.59 -0.47 13.63
C VAL A 159 23.14 -1.62 12.78
N GLU A 160 22.27 -2.25 11.99
CA GLU A 160 22.61 -3.43 11.19
C GLU A 160 23.63 -3.10 10.12
N HIS A 161 23.34 -2.09 9.28
CA HIS A 161 24.16 -1.78 8.12
C HIS A 161 25.51 -1.14 8.51
N SER A 162 25.63 -0.57 9.70
CA SER A 162 26.90 0.02 10.19
C SER A 162 27.72 -0.93 11.08
N GLN A 163 27.27 -2.16 11.33
CA GLN A 163 27.89 -3.04 12.33
C GLN A 163 29.38 -3.34 12.10
N ASN A 164 29.82 -3.30 10.83
CA ASN A 164 31.20 -3.56 10.41
C ASN A 164 32.02 -2.29 10.19
N LEU A 165 31.47 -1.12 10.49
CA LEU A 165 32.16 0.17 10.36
C LEU A 165 32.67 0.65 11.73
N ALA A 166 33.73 1.45 11.71
CA ALA A 166 33.99 2.34 12.83
C ALA A 166 32.79 3.28 12.97
N ARG A 167 32.10 3.24 14.12
CA ARG A 167 30.88 3.99 14.35
C ARG A 167 30.81 4.63 15.73
N ILE A 168 30.18 5.79 15.80
CA ILE A 168 29.85 6.49 17.05
C ILE A 168 28.35 6.86 17.07
N TRP A 169 27.73 6.69 18.23
CA TRP A 169 26.35 7.12 18.48
C TRP A 169 26.33 8.51 19.12
N VAL A 170 25.59 9.43 18.51
CA VAL A 170 25.48 10.81 18.98
C VAL A 170 24.05 11.07 19.42
N GLU A 171 23.87 11.36 20.71
CA GLU A 171 22.58 11.75 21.25
C GLU A 171 22.28 13.22 21.00
N HIS A 172 21.11 13.51 20.45
CA HIS A 172 20.66 14.88 20.14
C HIS A 172 20.74 15.80 21.35
N ARG A 173 20.37 15.31 22.53
CA ARG A 173 20.45 16.10 23.75
C ARG A 173 21.88 16.51 24.10
N HIS A 174 22.86 15.63 23.89
CA HIS A 174 24.26 15.91 24.22
C HIS A 174 24.86 16.88 23.22
N LEU A 175 24.57 16.70 21.92
CA LEU A 175 24.96 17.64 20.87
C LEU A 175 24.45 19.06 21.17
N MET A 176 23.21 19.19 21.65
CA MET A 176 22.64 20.50 21.99
C MET A 176 23.16 21.09 23.31
N GLN A 177 23.74 20.26 24.19
CA GLN A 177 24.25 20.69 25.51
C GLN A 177 25.72 21.09 25.44
N ASP A 178 26.55 20.30 24.76
CA ASP A 178 27.98 20.53 24.63
C ASP A 178 28.49 20.03 23.27
N THR A 179 28.26 20.85 22.25
CA THR A 179 28.66 20.56 20.87
C THR A 179 30.15 20.25 20.75
N VAL A 180 30.99 21.03 21.43
CA VAL A 180 32.46 20.92 21.31
C VAL A 180 32.94 19.58 21.86
N ALA A 181 32.42 19.15 23.01
CA ALA A 181 32.76 17.85 23.57
C ALA A 181 32.35 16.69 22.63
N VAL A 182 31.15 16.76 22.05
CA VAL A 182 30.66 15.74 21.12
C VAL A 182 31.51 15.66 19.85
N ILE A 183 31.87 16.81 19.25
CA ILE A 183 32.69 16.83 18.04
C ILE A 183 34.10 16.27 18.32
N ASN A 184 34.72 16.65 19.44
CA ASN A 184 36.01 16.10 19.84
C ASN A 184 35.95 14.58 20.05
N GLN A 185 34.85 14.07 20.63
CA GLN A 185 34.64 12.64 20.81
C GLN A 185 34.52 11.91 19.46
N ILE A 186 33.78 12.47 18.50
CA ILE A 186 33.64 11.91 17.15
C ILE A 186 35.01 11.77 16.48
N PHE A 187 35.84 12.82 16.50
CA PHE A 187 37.16 12.76 15.87
C PHE A 187 38.11 11.79 16.55
N ALA A 188 38.06 11.71 17.88
CA ALA A 188 38.86 10.76 18.64
C ALA A 188 38.46 9.31 18.35
N GLU A 189 37.17 8.97 18.38
CA GLU A 189 36.69 7.60 18.17
C GLU A 189 36.83 7.13 16.72
N LEU A 190 36.61 8.03 15.75
CA LEU A 190 36.73 7.70 14.33
C LEU A 190 38.14 7.90 13.78
N THR A 191 39.11 8.28 14.61
CA THR A 191 40.52 8.53 14.22
C THR A 191 40.63 9.55 13.08
N ILE A 192 39.77 10.57 13.08
CA ILE A 192 39.77 11.65 12.10
C ILE A 192 40.78 12.71 12.56
N SER A 193 41.81 12.94 11.75
CA SER A 193 42.89 13.89 12.04
C SER A 193 42.74 15.14 11.18
N LEU A 194 41.95 16.11 11.66
CA LEU A 194 41.79 17.39 10.96
C LEU A 194 42.89 18.37 11.35
N SER A 195 43.56 18.92 10.34
CA SER A 195 44.62 19.93 10.49
C SER A 195 44.05 21.34 10.68
N CYS A 196 43.01 21.53 11.48
CA CYS A 196 42.45 22.86 11.73
C CYS A 196 42.81 23.36 13.13
N SER A 197 43.77 24.29 13.13
CA SER A 197 44.00 25.24 14.22
C SER A 197 42.86 26.26 14.25
N ALA A 198 41.97 26.17 15.23
CA ALA A 198 41.30 27.33 15.80
C ALA A 198 41.00 27.10 17.28
N ALA A 199 41.75 27.81 18.12
CA ALA A 199 41.60 27.84 19.56
C ALA A 199 40.31 28.56 19.98
N GLN A 200 39.55 27.95 20.89
CA GLN A 200 39.12 28.62 22.12
C GLN A 200 38.75 27.59 23.21
N PHE A 201 39.77 27.26 24.01
CA PHE A 201 39.76 27.35 25.48
C PHE A 201 38.48 26.92 26.23
N VAL A 202 38.48 25.69 26.75
CA VAL A 202 37.92 25.42 28.08
C VAL A 202 38.88 24.48 28.82
N GLU A 203 39.37 24.94 29.96
CA GLU A 203 40.22 24.17 30.88
C GLU A 203 39.52 22.86 31.32
N PRO A 204 40.27 21.77 31.51
CA PRO A 204 39.72 20.50 31.97
C PRO A 204 39.32 20.62 33.45
N LYS A 205 38.05 20.90 33.73
CA LYS A 205 37.50 20.57 35.03
C LYS A 205 37.28 19.06 35.09
N ILE A 206 38.30 18.41 35.67
CA ILE A 206 38.26 17.08 36.29
C ILE A 206 36.86 16.84 36.86
N SER A 207 36.13 15.90 36.26
CA SER A 207 34.99 15.26 36.91
C SER A 207 35.29 13.79 37.07
N ARG A 208 35.20 13.38 38.33
CA ARG A 208 35.73 12.15 38.92
C ARG A 208 35.14 10.90 38.28
N HIS A 209 35.99 9.89 38.11
CA HIS A 209 35.60 8.49 38.02
C HIS A 209 34.50 8.17 39.03
N THR A 210 33.39 7.61 38.56
CA THR A 210 32.42 6.95 39.43
C THR A 210 32.27 5.51 38.95
N SER A 211 32.59 4.60 39.86
CA SER A 211 32.53 3.13 39.84
C SER A 211 31.88 2.43 38.63
N VAL A 212 32.67 1.59 37.97
CA VAL A 212 32.19 0.50 37.10
C VAL A 212 31.43 -0.50 37.96
N GLN A 213 30.10 -0.51 37.86
CA GLN A 213 29.26 -1.63 38.29
C GLN A 213 29.15 -2.65 37.15
N PRO A 214 28.95 -3.94 37.43
CA PRO A 214 28.86 -4.96 36.40
C PRO A 214 27.61 -4.75 35.52
N PRO A 215 27.66 -5.20 34.25
CA PRO A 215 26.60 -4.95 33.26
C PRO A 215 25.24 -5.52 33.70
N LEU A 216 24.19 -4.68 33.61
CA LEU A 216 22.80 -5.06 33.89
C LEU A 216 22.18 -5.83 32.70
N SER A 217 21.61 -7.01 32.97
CA SER A 217 20.70 -7.71 32.06
C SER A 217 19.24 -7.30 32.30
N VAL A 218 18.35 -7.53 31.33
CA VAL A 218 16.89 -7.33 31.48
C VAL A 218 16.35 -8.05 32.73
N ASP A 219 16.88 -9.23 33.04
CA ASP A 219 16.50 -10.01 34.23
C ASP A 219 16.93 -9.34 35.53
N SER A 220 18.10 -8.70 35.57
CA SER A 220 18.58 -7.97 36.75
C SER A 220 17.80 -6.68 37.00
N LEU A 221 17.31 -6.03 35.93
CA LEU A 221 16.44 -4.86 36.00
C LEU A 221 15.05 -5.25 36.52
N ASN A 222 14.49 -6.36 36.00
CA ASN A 222 13.22 -6.92 36.48
C ASN A 222 13.28 -7.34 37.96
N GLN A 223 14.38 -7.99 38.39
CA GLN A 223 14.55 -8.37 39.80
C GLN A 223 14.68 -7.15 40.72
N ARG A 224 15.32 -6.06 40.28
CA ARG A 224 15.46 -4.84 41.08
C ARG A 224 14.17 -4.02 41.15
N ILE A 225 13.40 -3.95 40.06
CA ILE A 225 12.05 -3.35 40.08
C ILE A 225 11.13 -4.14 41.01
N ALA A 226 11.23 -5.48 40.99
CA ALA A 226 10.46 -6.34 41.88
C ALA A 226 10.89 -6.26 43.36
N ALA A 227 12.15 -5.89 43.64
CA ALA A 227 12.71 -5.76 44.98
C ALA A 227 12.73 -4.31 45.53
N ALA A 228 12.32 -3.32 44.74
CA ALA A 228 12.32 -1.93 45.15
C ALA A 228 11.13 -1.64 46.08
N GLU A 229 11.41 -1.44 47.37
CA GLU A 229 10.45 -0.96 48.37
C GLU A 229 10.28 0.57 48.35
N ALA A 230 11.11 1.29 47.56
CA ALA A 230 11.07 2.74 47.41
C ALA A 230 10.24 3.17 46.17
N PRO A 231 9.66 4.38 46.16
CA PRO A 231 9.00 4.94 44.98
C PRO A 231 9.95 4.95 43.77
N LEU A 232 9.43 4.57 42.60
CA LEU A 232 10.17 4.43 41.34
C LEU A 232 10.91 5.72 40.89
N ASP A 233 10.65 6.86 41.54
CA ASP A 233 11.21 8.17 41.23
C ASP A 233 12.66 8.37 41.75
N ASP A 234 13.11 7.55 42.70
CA ASP A 234 14.47 7.62 43.28
C ASP A 234 15.54 6.85 42.48
N ILE A 235 15.12 6.13 41.43
CA ILE A 235 16.04 5.43 40.53
C ILE A 235 16.57 6.44 39.51
N GLN A 236 17.89 6.57 39.37
CA GLN A 236 18.51 7.34 38.28
C GLN A 236 18.35 6.60 36.95
N TRP A 237 17.13 6.57 36.41
CA TRP A 237 16.75 5.91 35.16
C TRP A 237 17.65 6.25 33.98
N GLN A 238 18.22 7.45 33.97
CA GLN A 238 19.09 7.90 32.88
C GLN A 238 20.41 7.13 32.81
N THR A 239 21.02 6.81 33.96
CA THR A 239 22.26 6.03 34.04
C THR A 239 21.99 4.55 33.74
N GLU A 240 20.87 4.05 34.23
CA GLU A 240 20.41 2.67 34.03
C GLU A 240 20.06 2.39 32.55
N TRP A 241 19.37 3.34 31.91
CA TRP A 241 19.03 3.26 30.48
C TRP A 241 20.28 3.30 29.60
N GLN A 242 21.25 4.16 29.93
CA GLN A 242 22.51 4.22 29.19
C GLN A 242 23.29 2.92 29.33
N GLY A 243 23.39 2.35 30.53
CA GLY A 243 24.05 1.05 30.74
C GLY A 243 23.36 -0.12 30.03
N LEU A 244 22.03 -0.09 29.90
CA LEU A 244 21.28 -1.06 29.10
C LEU A 244 21.56 -0.90 27.61
N LEU A 245 21.56 0.34 27.09
CA LEU A 245 21.88 0.63 25.69
C LEU A 245 23.32 0.24 25.34
N ASP A 246 24.28 0.52 26.22
CA ASP A 246 25.68 0.15 26.03
C ASP A 246 25.84 -1.39 26.02
N ASN A 247 25.09 -2.12 26.87
CA ASN A 247 25.06 -3.59 26.86
C ASN A 247 24.41 -4.18 25.61
N ILE A 248 23.30 -3.59 25.18
CA ILE A 248 22.61 -3.98 23.95
C ILE A 248 23.54 -3.74 22.75
N ALA A 249 24.21 -2.59 22.69
CA ALA A 249 25.20 -2.26 21.67
C ALA A 249 26.44 -3.18 21.74
N ALA A 250 26.84 -3.62 22.93
CA ALA A 250 27.95 -4.54 23.16
C ALA A 250 27.59 -6.03 22.98
N ASN A 251 26.33 -6.36 22.70
CA ASN A 251 25.87 -7.73 22.45
C ASN A 251 25.35 -7.87 21.00
N PRO A 252 26.27 -8.12 20.04
CA PRO A 252 25.93 -8.21 18.62
C PRO A 252 24.84 -9.24 18.34
N LEU A 253 24.78 -10.33 19.11
CA LEU A 253 23.78 -11.39 18.96
C LEU A 253 22.38 -10.94 19.38
N PHE A 254 22.25 -10.14 20.45
CA PHE A 254 20.94 -9.63 20.89
C PHE A 254 20.37 -8.63 19.87
N ILE A 255 21.20 -7.69 19.42
CA ILE A 255 20.83 -6.74 18.37
C ILE A 255 20.50 -7.47 17.06
N ALA A 256 21.33 -8.42 16.62
CA ALA A 256 21.07 -9.19 15.42
C ALA A 256 19.75 -9.96 15.50
N ASN A 257 19.46 -10.60 16.65
CA ASN A 257 18.19 -11.30 16.86
C ASN A 257 16.97 -10.38 16.90
N MET A 258 17.10 -9.19 17.51
CA MET A 258 16.04 -8.18 17.52
C MET A 258 15.78 -7.65 16.12
N THR A 259 16.84 -7.32 15.38
CA THR A 259 16.77 -6.91 13.98
C THR A 259 16.13 -7.99 13.12
N GLU A 260 16.57 -9.24 13.25
CA GLU A 260 16.02 -10.37 12.49
C GLU A 260 14.53 -10.60 12.82
N SER A 261 14.16 -10.54 14.11
CA SER A 261 12.76 -10.71 14.54
C SER A 261 11.88 -9.58 14.03
N PHE A 262 12.36 -8.34 14.08
CA PHE A 262 11.67 -7.17 13.57
C PHE A 262 11.51 -7.24 12.04
N SER A 263 12.56 -7.61 11.31
CA SER A 263 12.52 -7.82 9.86
C SER A 263 11.53 -8.92 9.45
N ARG A 264 11.49 -10.04 10.18
CA ARG A 264 10.52 -11.13 9.95
C ARG A 264 9.08 -10.67 10.21
N LEU A 265 8.84 -9.95 11.30
CA LEU A 265 7.52 -9.40 11.62
C LEU A 265 7.08 -8.38 10.57
N ASN A 266 7.96 -7.49 10.14
CA ASN A 266 7.67 -6.51 9.10
C ASN A 266 7.31 -7.17 7.77
N LEU A 267 8.01 -8.22 7.38
CA LEU A 267 7.67 -8.99 6.18
C LEU A 267 6.30 -9.65 6.30
N ALA A 268 5.98 -10.21 7.47
CA ALA A 268 4.67 -10.82 7.71
C ALA A 268 3.53 -9.79 7.66
N ILE A 269 3.74 -8.60 8.25
CA ILE A 269 2.79 -7.49 8.20
C ILE A 269 2.60 -7.00 6.76
N ALA A 270 3.68 -6.78 6.01
CA ALA A 270 3.61 -6.37 4.60
C ALA A 270 2.79 -7.34 3.75
N LYS A 271 3.06 -8.64 3.86
CA LYS A 271 2.29 -9.69 3.18
C LYS A 271 0.83 -9.71 3.62
N SER A 272 0.55 -9.46 4.90
CA SER A 272 -0.84 -9.38 5.38
C SER A 272 -1.60 -8.19 4.80
N ILE A 273 -0.93 -7.06 4.58
CA ILE A 273 -1.53 -5.88 3.94
C ILE A 273 -1.86 -6.20 2.49
N GLU A 274 -0.90 -6.77 1.74
CA GLU A 274 -1.10 -7.18 0.33
C GLU A 274 -2.29 -8.16 0.18
N VAL A 275 -2.37 -9.16 1.05
CA VAL A 275 -3.51 -10.10 1.08
C VAL A 275 -4.82 -9.38 1.39
N GLY A 276 -4.81 -8.40 2.29
CA GLY A 276 -5.97 -7.57 2.60
C GLY A 276 -6.45 -6.77 1.39
N GLU A 277 -5.54 -6.11 0.68
CA GLU A 277 -5.86 -5.35 -0.55
C GLU A 277 -6.42 -6.26 -1.65
N MET A 278 -5.84 -7.45 -1.84
CA MET A 278 -6.36 -8.47 -2.76
C MET A 278 -7.76 -8.94 -2.35
N HIS A 279 -8.02 -9.08 -1.05
CA HIS A 279 -9.33 -9.47 -0.53
C HIS A 279 -10.40 -8.40 -0.78
N ASP A 280 -10.07 -7.13 -0.52
CA ASP A 280 -10.95 -6.00 -0.77
C ASP A 280 -11.28 -5.87 -2.28
N TYR A 281 -10.29 -6.08 -3.13
CA TYR A 281 -10.50 -6.16 -4.58
C TYR A 281 -11.39 -7.34 -4.97
N ALA A 282 -11.19 -8.53 -4.41
CA ALA A 282 -12.05 -9.67 -4.67
C ALA A 282 -13.51 -9.40 -4.23
N ILE A 283 -13.71 -8.76 -3.08
CA ILE A 283 -15.04 -8.35 -2.60
C ILE A 283 -15.69 -7.36 -3.58
N SER A 284 -14.94 -6.39 -4.11
CA SER A 284 -15.50 -5.41 -5.06
C SER A 284 -15.96 -6.08 -6.36
N VAL A 285 -15.19 -7.03 -6.88
CA VAL A 285 -15.55 -7.83 -8.07
C VAL A 285 -16.79 -8.70 -7.81
N ILE A 286 -16.90 -9.31 -6.62
CA ILE A 286 -18.10 -10.09 -6.24
C ILE A 286 -19.33 -9.19 -6.22
N ARG A 287 -19.24 -8.00 -5.61
CA ARG A 287 -20.36 -7.04 -5.56
C ARG A 287 -20.83 -6.63 -6.95
N GLU A 288 -19.90 -6.40 -7.88
CA GLU A 288 -20.23 -6.07 -9.28
C GLU A 288 -20.97 -7.23 -9.97
N ARG A 289 -20.50 -8.47 -9.78
CA ARG A 289 -21.14 -9.66 -10.35
C ARG A 289 -22.53 -9.92 -9.75
N ASP A 290 -22.70 -9.74 -8.45
CA ASP A 290 -23.99 -9.90 -7.79
C ASP A 290 -25.01 -8.88 -8.32
N ALA A 291 -24.59 -7.64 -8.54
CA ALA A 291 -25.44 -6.62 -9.18
C ALA A 291 -25.86 -7.05 -10.60
N LYS A 292 -24.94 -7.63 -11.39
CA LYS A 292 -25.27 -8.11 -12.73
C LYS A 292 -26.22 -9.31 -12.72
N ILE A 293 -26.06 -10.22 -11.75
CA ILE A 293 -26.97 -11.36 -11.57
C ILE A 293 -28.38 -10.87 -11.21
N GLN A 294 -28.49 -9.86 -10.35
CA GLN A 294 -29.80 -9.27 -10.00
C GLN A 294 -30.50 -8.67 -11.23
N GLU A 295 -29.76 -7.93 -12.07
CA GLU A 295 -30.29 -7.38 -13.32
C GLU A 295 -30.79 -8.48 -14.26
N LEU A 296 -29.98 -9.53 -14.47
CA LEU A 296 -30.37 -10.66 -15.33
C LEU A 296 -31.59 -11.41 -14.79
N ASN A 297 -31.68 -11.61 -13.47
CA ASN A 297 -32.83 -12.25 -12.85
C ASN A 297 -34.10 -11.42 -13.05
N HIS A 298 -34.01 -10.09 -12.94
CA HIS A 298 -35.15 -9.20 -13.23
C HIS A 298 -35.62 -9.36 -14.68
N THR A 299 -34.69 -9.36 -15.64
CA THR A 299 -35.01 -9.57 -17.06
C THR A 299 -35.63 -10.94 -17.33
N ILE A 300 -35.17 -12.00 -16.64
CA ILE A 300 -35.77 -13.34 -16.75
C ILE A 300 -37.22 -13.33 -16.24
N GLU A 301 -37.48 -12.63 -15.14
CA GLU A 301 -38.81 -12.52 -14.56
C GLU A 301 -39.78 -11.77 -15.49
N GLU A 302 -39.34 -10.64 -16.06
CA GLU A 302 -40.10 -9.88 -17.07
C GLU A 302 -40.43 -10.75 -18.30
N ASN A 303 -39.43 -11.46 -18.83
CA ASN A 303 -39.63 -12.37 -19.96
C ASN A 303 -40.57 -13.54 -19.61
N GLY A 304 -40.50 -14.04 -18.38
CA GLY A 304 -41.41 -15.06 -17.86
C GLY A 304 -42.86 -14.57 -17.83
N GLN A 305 -43.10 -13.35 -17.34
CA GLN A 305 -44.43 -12.73 -17.34
C GLN A 305 -44.96 -12.52 -18.77
N TYR A 306 -44.11 -12.02 -19.68
CA TYR A 306 -44.48 -11.85 -21.09
C TYR A 306 -44.84 -13.19 -21.74
N THR A 307 -44.05 -14.23 -21.48
CA THR A 307 -44.31 -15.58 -22.00
C THR A 307 -45.62 -16.14 -21.46
N SER A 308 -45.93 -15.95 -20.17
CA SER A 308 -47.21 -16.35 -19.59
C SER A 308 -48.38 -15.63 -20.26
N HIS A 309 -48.26 -14.32 -20.45
CA HIS A 309 -49.29 -13.53 -21.12
C HIS A 309 -49.53 -14.01 -22.56
N CYS A 310 -48.47 -14.30 -23.32
CA CYS A 310 -48.62 -14.88 -24.66
C CYS A 310 -49.35 -16.23 -24.65
N HIS A 311 -49.08 -17.10 -23.67
CA HIS A 311 -49.79 -18.37 -23.53
C HIS A 311 -51.28 -18.16 -23.24
N ASP A 312 -51.63 -17.22 -22.36
CA ASP A 312 -53.03 -16.89 -22.05
C ASP A 312 -53.79 -16.40 -23.30
N VAL A 313 -53.15 -15.52 -24.09
CA VAL A 313 -53.71 -15.03 -25.36
C VAL A 313 -53.89 -16.16 -26.36
N ILE A 314 -52.91 -17.07 -26.50
CA ILE A 314 -53.03 -18.23 -27.39
C ILE A 314 -54.20 -19.11 -26.95
N ALA A 315 -54.32 -19.41 -25.65
CA ALA A 315 -55.42 -20.21 -25.12
C ALA A 315 -56.81 -19.59 -25.40
N GLU A 316 -56.93 -18.26 -25.25
CA GLU A 316 -58.16 -17.53 -25.61
C GLU A 316 -58.48 -17.65 -27.11
N LYS A 317 -57.47 -17.50 -27.97
CA LYS A 317 -57.64 -17.64 -29.42
C LYS A 317 -58.01 -19.06 -29.85
N ASP A 318 -57.39 -20.08 -29.25
CA ASP A 318 -57.70 -21.48 -29.52
C ASP A 318 -59.14 -21.82 -29.10
N ALA A 319 -59.60 -21.31 -27.94
CA ALA A 319 -60.99 -21.46 -27.52
C ALA A 319 -61.98 -20.78 -28.50
N GLY A 320 -61.65 -19.58 -28.99
CA GLY A 320 -62.43 -18.88 -30.01
C GLY A 320 -62.47 -19.64 -31.34
N LEU A 321 -61.34 -20.18 -31.79
CA LEU A 321 -61.27 -21.02 -33.00
C LEU A 321 -62.14 -22.26 -32.86
N ALA A 322 -62.06 -22.97 -31.73
CA ALA A 322 -62.89 -24.14 -31.47
C ALA A 322 -64.40 -23.81 -31.51
N TYR A 323 -64.79 -22.65 -30.99
CA TYR A 323 -66.17 -22.15 -31.09
C TYR A 323 -66.60 -21.93 -32.56
N TYR A 324 -65.81 -21.20 -33.34
CA TYR A 324 -66.13 -20.94 -34.75
C TYR A 324 -66.12 -22.22 -35.61
N GLU A 325 -65.25 -23.18 -35.31
CA GLU A 325 -65.25 -24.49 -35.96
C GLU A 325 -66.50 -25.30 -35.67
N GLN A 326 -67.04 -25.21 -34.44
CA GLN A 326 -68.31 -25.84 -34.07
C GLN A 326 -69.48 -25.15 -34.79
N GLU A 327 -69.54 -23.82 -34.77
CA GLU A 327 -70.58 -23.04 -35.46
C GLU A 327 -70.59 -23.34 -36.97
N THR A 328 -69.40 -23.43 -37.59
CA THR A 328 -69.26 -23.79 -39.01
C THR A 328 -69.76 -25.22 -39.29
N ARG A 329 -69.50 -26.17 -38.39
CA ARG A 329 -70.03 -27.54 -38.50
C ARG A 329 -71.55 -27.57 -38.41
N ASP A 330 -72.12 -26.84 -37.46
CA ASP A 330 -73.57 -26.77 -37.25
C ASP A 330 -74.26 -26.12 -38.46
N LEU A 331 -73.71 -25.03 -39.00
CA LEU A 331 -74.20 -24.37 -40.22
C LEU A 331 -74.12 -25.29 -41.44
N LYS A 332 -73.03 -26.05 -41.62
CA LYS A 332 -72.92 -27.04 -42.70
C LYS A 332 -74.00 -28.11 -42.60
N ALA A 333 -74.26 -28.65 -41.40
CA ALA A 333 -75.31 -29.63 -41.18
C ALA A 333 -76.71 -29.08 -41.49
N GLN A 334 -76.98 -27.81 -41.15
CA GLN A 334 -78.24 -27.14 -41.52
C GLN A 334 -78.39 -26.98 -43.04
N ILE A 335 -77.32 -26.57 -43.73
CA ILE A 335 -77.32 -26.45 -45.19
C ILE A 335 -77.61 -27.81 -45.84
N GLU A 336 -76.99 -28.88 -45.35
CA GLU A 336 -77.20 -30.24 -45.86
C GLU A 336 -78.66 -30.69 -45.68
N SER A 337 -79.23 -30.51 -44.48
CA SER A 337 -80.65 -30.81 -44.21
C SER A 337 -81.63 -29.99 -45.08
N LEU A 338 -81.35 -28.69 -45.28
CA LEU A 338 -82.14 -27.85 -46.17
C LEU A 338 -82.03 -28.33 -47.63
N SER A 339 -80.84 -28.74 -48.06
CA SER A 339 -80.61 -29.25 -49.41
C SER A 339 -81.37 -30.55 -49.68
N GLU A 340 -81.39 -31.48 -48.72
CA GLU A 340 -82.19 -32.72 -48.78
C GLU A 340 -83.68 -32.42 -48.85
N THR A 341 -84.16 -31.49 -48.02
CA THR A 341 -85.56 -31.07 -48.01
C THR A 341 -85.96 -30.45 -49.36
N THR A 342 -85.09 -29.60 -49.91
CA THR A 342 -85.32 -28.96 -51.21
C THR A 342 -85.33 -30.00 -52.35
N ALA A 343 -84.42 -30.98 -52.30
CA ALA A 343 -84.38 -32.08 -53.25
C ALA A 343 -85.66 -32.94 -53.19
N ALA A 344 -86.14 -33.28 -51.99
CA ALA A 344 -87.39 -34.02 -51.81
C ALA A 344 -88.62 -33.23 -52.32
N GLN A 345 -88.66 -31.91 -52.08
CA GLN A 345 -89.69 -31.03 -52.62
C GLN A 345 -89.64 -30.96 -54.15
N GLN A 346 -88.43 -30.91 -54.73
CA GLN A 346 -88.24 -30.91 -56.19
C GLN A 346 -88.72 -32.24 -56.80
N GLU A 347 -88.39 -33.39 -56.21
CA GLU A 347 -88.86 -34.70 -56.66
C GLU A 347 -90.39 -34.81 -56.59
N GLN A 348 -91.00 -34.24 -55.55
CA GLN A 348 -92.45 -34.19 -55.40
C GLN A 348 -93.09 -33.28 -56.48
N LEU A 349 -92.48 -32.13 -56.77
CA LEU A 349 -92.88 -31.24 -57.87
C LEU A 349 -92.77 -31.93 -59.23
N ASP A 350 -91.66 -32.62 -59.51
CA ASP A 350 -91.45 -33.36 -60.75
C ASP A 350 -92.47 -34.50 -60.89
N THR A 351 -92.79 -35.20 -59.79
CA THR A 351 -93.84 -36.24 -59.76
C THR A 351 -95.22 -35.66 -60.04
N GLN A 352 -95.55 -34.51 -59.43
CA GLN A 352 -96.80 -33.79 -59.71
C GLN A 352 -96.86 -33.30 -61.16
N GLN A 353 -95.75 -32.84 -61.72
CA GLN A 353 -95.63 -32.42 -63.11
C GLN A 353 -95.86 -33.61 -64.05
N ILE A 354 -95.28 -34.79 -63.77
CA ILE A 354 -95.54 -36.03 -64.52
C ILE A 354 -97.02 -36.45 -64.43
N LEU A 355 -97.67 -36.29 -63.28
CA LEU A 355 -99.11 -36.56 -63.11
C LEU A 355 -99.98 -35.58 -63.89
N LEU A 356 -99.61 -34.30 -63.92
CA LEU A 356 -100.25 -33.27 -64.75
C LEU A 356 -100.08 -33.57 -66.24
N ASP A 357 -98.90 -33.99 -66.68
CA ASP A 357 -98.63 -34.35 -68.08
C ASP A 357 -99.34 -35.65 -68.51
N LYS A 358 -99.60 -36.57 -67.57
CA LYS A 358 -100.41 -37.79 -67.79
C LYS A 358 -101.92 -37.55 -67.68
N TRP A 359 -102.37 -36.35 -67.29
CA TRP A 359 -103.78 -36.02 -67.21
C TRP A 359 -104.36 -35.94 -68.64
N PRO A 360 -105.35 -36.78 -69.00
CA PRO A 360 -105.92 -36.72 -70.33
C PRO A 360 -106.70 -35.41 -70.46
N ILE A 361 -106.22 -34.48 -71.30
CA ILE A 361 -107.02 -33.36 -71.80
C ILE A 361 -108.09 -33.94 -72.74
N LYS A 362 -109.08 -34.60 -72.16
CA LYS A 362 -110.38 -34.85 -72.77
C LYS A 362 -111.44 -34.40 -71.75
N ASN A 363 -112.01 -33.25 -72.05
CA ASN A 363 -113.29 -32.72 -71.56
C ASN A 363 -113.33 -32.03 -70.18
N ILE A 364 -112.67 -30.88 -70.04
CA ILE A 364 -113.15 -29.83 -69.11
C ILE A 364 -113.10 -28.46 -69.81
N ALA A 365 -113.96 -28.32 -70.82
CA ALA A 365 -114.43 -27.03 -71.34
C ALA A 365 -115.87 -27.19 -71.83
N LYS A 366 -116.74 -27.62 -70.92
CA LYS A 366 -118.14 -27.18 -70.87
C LYS A 366 -118.38 -26.88 -69.40
N ILE A 367 -118.91 -25.69 -69.10
CA ILE A 367 -119.01 -25.04 -67.77
C ILE A 367 -117.73 -24.21 -67.52
N PHE A 368 -117.60 -22.99 -68.05
CA PHE A 368 -118.41 -21.81 -67.72
C PHE A 368 -118.94 -21.03 -68.97
N TYR A 369 -120.20 -21.32 -69.31
CA TYR A 369 -121.26 -20.55 -69.99
C TYR A 369 -120.98 -19.22 -70.73
N LYS A 370 -121.00 -19.23 -72.07
CA LYS A 370 -122.07 -18.69 -72.96
C LYS A 370 -121.80 -19.06 -74.42
#